data_AF-A0A3M2VMW8-F1
#
_entry.id   AF-A0A3M2VMW8-F1
#
_cell.length_a   1.000
_cell.length_b   1.000
_cell.length_c   1.000
_cell.angle_alpha   90.00
_cell.angle_beta   90.00
_cell.angle_gamma   90.00
#
_symmetry.space_group_name_H-M   'P 1'
#
loop_
_entity.id
_entity.type
_entity.pdbx_description
1 polymer ?
#
loop_
_entity_poly.entity_id
_entity_poly.type
_entity_poly.pdbx_seq_one_letter_code
_entity_poly.pdbx_strand_id
1 'polypeptide(L)' 'MSRDKTLCNCMNVSQSTVMSGIERGLNLNQLKTQLGCGTQCGSCVPEIKRLINAVAVTE' A
#
# COMPACT_ATOMS: atom_id res chain seq x y z
N MET A 1 8.61 -7.10 -17.61
CA MET A 1 9.33 -6.69 -16.37
C MET A 1 8.37 -5.87 -15.52
N SER A 2 7.81 -6.47 -14.46
CA SER A 2 6.94 -5.75 -13.53
C SER A 2 7.80 -4.76 -12.74
N ARG A 3 7.49 -3.46 -12.87
CA ARG A 3 8.19 -2.40 -12.15
C ARG A 3 7.67 -2.37 -10.72
N ASP A 4 8.29 -3.16 -9.85
CA ASP A 4 8.12 -3.04 -8.40
C ASP A 4 8.61 -1.66 -7.95
N LYS A 5 7.70 -0.68 -7.98
CA LYS A 5 7.98 0.69 -7.54
C LYS A 5 7.93 0.74 -6.01
N THR A 6 8.95 1.31 -5.38
CA THR A 6 8.90 1.63 -3.96
C THR A 6 7.79 2.66 -3.71
N LEU A 7 6.80 2.27 -2.90
CA LEU A 7 5.65 3.10 -2.54
C LEU A 7 5.96 3.98 -1.33
N CYS A 8 6.65 3.42 -0.32
CA CYS A 8 7.12 4.15 0.84
C CYS A 8 8.64 4.07 0.93
N ASN A 9 9.33 5.19 0.65
CA ASN A 9 10.79 5.24 0.77
C ASN A 9 11.26 5.18 2.24
N CYS A 10 10.49 5.71 3.20
CA CYS A 10 10.87 5.69 4.62
C CYS A 10 10.95 4.27 5.19
N MET A 11 9.99 3.42 4.84
CA MET A 11 9.91 2.03 5.32
C MET A 11 10.38 1.03 4.26
N ASN A 12 10.89 1.51 3.13
CA ASN A 12 11.25 0.71 1.96
C ASN A 12 10.16 -0.30 1.53
N VAL A 13 8.90 0.15 1.54
CA VAL A 13 7.74 -0.69 1.19
C VAL A 13 7.43 -0.56 -0.29
N SER A 14 7.40 -1.69 -0.97
CA SER A 14 7.06 -1.79 -2.39
C SER A 14 5.56 -1.74 -2.65
N GLN A 15 5.17 -1.20 -3.80
CA GLN A 15 3.77 -1.15 -4.23
C GLN A 15 3.15 -2.54 -4.32
N SER A 16 3.89 -3.54 -4.78
CA SER A 16 3.47 -4.94 -4.85
C SER A 16 3.14 -5.54 -3.50
N THR A 17 3.94 -5.25 -2.47
CA THR A 17 3.67 -5.69 -1.09
C THR A 17 2.34 -5.13 -0.59
N VAL A 18 2.07 -3.86 -0.90
CA VAL A 18 0.79 -3.22 -0.57
C VAL A 18 -0.35 -3.87 -1.36
N MET A 19 -0.21 -4.02 -2.68
CA MET A 19 -1.23 -4.67 -3.52
C MET A 19 -1.55 -6.08 -3.05
N SER A 20 -0.54 -6.91 -2.78
CA SER A 20 -0.72 -8.26 -2.28
C SER A 20 -1.48 -8.28 -0.94
N GLY A 21 -1.25 -7.28 -0.08
CA GLY A 21 -2.04 -7.10 1.13
C GLY A 21 -3.50 -6.72 0.85
N ILE A 22 -3.73 -5.80 -0.09
CA ILE A 22 -5.09 -5.38 -0.49
C ILE A 22 -5.86 -6.56 -1.10
N GLU A 23 -5.23 -7.35 -1.97
CA GLU A 23 -5.83 -8.56 -2.57
C GLU A 23 -6.22 -9.60 -1.53
N ARG A 24 -5.53 -9.62 -0.38
CA ARG A 24 -5.89 -10.45 0.78
C ARG A 24 -7.04 -9.86 1.62
N GLY A 25 -7.59 -8.71 1.23
CA GLY A 25 -8.63 -7.98 1.97
C GLY A 25 -8.09 -7.10 3.09
N LEU A 26 -6.79 -6.78 3.10
CA LEU A 26 -6.23 -5.90 4.13
C LEU A 26 -6.62 -4.44 3.87
N ASN A 27 -7.10 -3.80 4.91
CA ASN A 27 -7.43 -2.38 4.90
C ASN A 27 -6.20 -1.51 5.16
N LEU A 28 -6.30 -0.21 4.86
CA LEU A 28 -5.23 0.76 5.11
C LEU A 28 -4.60 0.62 6.49
N ASN A 29 -5.42 0.50 7.54
CA ASN A 29 -4.91 0.41 8.90
C ASN A 29 -4.10 -0.88 9.15
N GLN A 30 -4.55 -2.01 8.58
CA GLN A 30 -3.82 -3.28 8.67
C GLN A 30 -2.51 -3.22 7.88
N LEU A 31 -2.51 -2.61 6.69
CA LEU A 31 -1.30 -2.39 5.90
C LEU A 31 -0.30 -1.49 6.65
N LYS A 32 -0.78 -0.42 7.31
CA LYS A 32 0.07 0.43 8.15
C LYS A 32 0.66 -0.34 9.32
N THR A 33 -0.10 -1.21 9.98
CA THR A 33 0.40 -2.02 11.10
C THR A 33 1.39 -3.10 10.63
N GLN A 34 1.12 -3.78 9.51
CA GLN A 34 2.00 -4.84 8.99
C GLN A 34 3.26 -4.29 8.33
N LEU A 35 3.14 -3.24 7.53
CA LEU A 35 4.22 -2.72 6.69
C LEU A 35 4.88 -1.47 7.29
N GLY A 36 4.27 -0.87 8.31
CA GLY A 36 4.75 0.37 8.94
C GLY A 36 4.63 1.62 8.05
N CYS A 37 4.22 1.49 6.78
CA CYS A 37 4.15 2.60 5.84
C CYS A 37 3.17 3.68 6.30
N GLY A 38 3.49 4.96 6.10
CA GLY A 38 2.58 6.06 6.41
C GLY A 38 2.43 6.40 7.90
N THR A 39 3.39 5.96 8.72
CA THR A 39 3.53 6.35 10.14
C THR A 39 4.58 7.44 10.36
N GLN A 40 5.53 7.60 9.44
CA GLN A 40 6.60 8.61 9.47
C GLN A 40 6.24 9.89 8.68
N CYS A 41 6.46 9.90 7.36
CA CYS A 41 6.23 11.08 6.52
C CYS A 41 4.81 11.16 5.94
N GLY A 42 4.06 10.05 5.97
CA GLY A 42 2.69 9.99 5.43
C GLY A 42 2.56 10.06 3.91
N SER A 43 3.64 10.24 3.15
CA SER A 43 3.59 10.48 1.69
C SER A 43 2.98 9.33 0.88
N CYS A 44 3.12 8.09 1.38
CA CYS A 44 2.56 6.90 0.74
C CYS A 44 1.08 6.67 1.06
N VAL A 45 0.52 7.30 2.10
CA VAL A 45 -0.89 7.11 2.56
C VAL A 45 -1.92 7.43 1.47
N PRO A 46 -1.87 8.59 0.78
CA PRO A 46 -2.85 8.90 -0.27
C PRO A 46 -2.79 7.90 -1.43
N GLU A 47 -1.61 7.42 -1.79
CA GLU A 47 -1.44 6.43 -2.85
C GLU A 47 -1.96 5.05 -2.45
N ILE A 48 -1.70 4.60 -1.22
CA ILE A 48 -2.26 3.34 -0.69
C ILE A 48 -3.80 3.38 -0.71
N LYS A 49 -4.41 4.50 -0.30
CA LYS A 49 -5.87 4.67 -0.37
C LYS A 49 -6.40 4.56 -1.79
N ARG A 50 -5.72 5.17 -2.77
CA ARG A 50 -6.08 5.05 -4.19
C ARG A 50 -6.02 3.61 -4.67
N LEU A 51 -4.98 2.87 -4.30
CA LEU A 51 -4.85 1.46 -4.66
C LEU A 51 -5.95 0.60 -4.04
N ILE A 52 -6.25 0.80 -2.74
CA ILE A 52 -7.35 0.09 -2.08
C ILE A 52 -8.66 0.35 -2.82
N ASN A 53 -8.95 1.61 -3.14
CA ASN A 53 -10.17 1.97 -3.86
C ASN A 53 -10.21 1.42 -5.29
N ALA A 54 -9.07 1.37 -5.98
CA ALA A 54 -8.98 0.79 -7.32
C ALA A 54 -9.27 -0.71 -7.34
N VAL A 55 -8.79 -1.45 -6.33
CA VAL A 55 -9.06 -2.89 -6.16
C VAL A 55 -10.47 -3.15 -5.61
N ALA A 56 -11.00 -2.27 -4.76
CA ALA A 56 -12.35 -2.39 -4.20
C ALA A 56 -13.47 -2.03 -5.20
N VAL A 57 -13.16 -1.32 -6.29
CA VAL A 57 -14.13 -0.93 -7.34
C VAL A 57 -14.22 -1.95 -8.48
N THR A 58 -13.44 -3.05 -8.43
CA THR A 58 -13.41 -4.04 -9.53
C THR A 58 -14.53 -5.10 -9.48
N GLU A 59 -15.70 -4.74 -8.93
CA GLU A 59 -16.91 -5.58 -8.86
C GLU A 59 -18.02 -5.14 -9.83
#